data_AF-A0A969S8X8-F1
#
_entry.id   AF-A0A969S8X8-F1
#
_cell.length_a   1.000
_cell.length_b   1.000
_cell.length_c   1.000
_cell.angle_alpha   90.00
_cell.angle_beta   90.00
_cell.angle_gamma   90.00
#
_symmetry.space_group_name_H-M   'P 1'
#
loop_
_entity.id
_entity.type
_entity.pdbx_description
1 polymer ?
#
loop_
_entity_poly.entity_id
_entity_poly.type
_entity_poly.pdbx_seq_one_letter_code
_entity_poly.pdbx_strand_id
1 'polypeptide(L)' 'MKSSPVGFANSTPDLAIQSPTKLKRPGELLQLSSGSGLGLAIVRQIVEAHQGKVAAANHPDTGGAWMTIFLPIKQPDFL' A
#
# COMPACT_ATOMS: atom_id res chain seq x y z
N MET A 1 -9.57 -16.14 14.97
CA MET A 1 -9.77 -14.85 14.28
C MET A 1 -8.69 -14.71 13.22
N LYS A 2 -9.05 -14.66 11.92
CA LYS A 2 -8.10 -14.56 10.81
C LYS A 2 -7.96 -13.07 10.45
N SER A 3 -6.80 -12.47 10.71
CA SER A 3 -6.51 -11.08 10.32
C SER A 3 -6.11 -11.04 8.85
N SER A 4 -6.97 -10.50 7.98
CA SER A 4 -6.67 -10.29 6.56
C SER A 4 -5.69 -9.12 6.39
N PRO A 5 -4.70 -9.21 5.48
CA PRO A 5 -3.75 -8.14 5.22
C PRO A 5 -4.43 -6.92 4.57
N VAL A 6 -3.91 -5.73 4.87
CA VAL A 6 -4.34 -4.47 4.25
C VAL A 6 -3.84 -4.43 2.80
N GLY A 7 -4.76 -4.39 1.83
CA GLY A 7 -4.42 -4.25 0.40
C GLY A 7 -4.43 -2.79 -0.05
N PHE A 8 -3.46 -2.35 -0.86
CA PHE A 8 -3.41 -1.00 -1.43
C PHE A 8 -3.28 -1.00 -2.95
N ALA A 9 -3.99 -0.06 -3.60
CA ALA A 9 -4.23 0.01 -5.04
C ALA A 9 -3.78 1.37 -5.69
N ASN A 10 -3.45 1.44 -7.00
CA ASN A 10 -2.73 2.51 -7.75
C ASN A 10 -2.94 2.35 -9.30
N SER A 11 -3.33 3.41 -9.99
CA SER A 11 -3.66 3.48 -11.42
C SER A 11 -2.48 3.89 -12.32
N THR A 12 -2.24 3.16 -13.42
CA THR A 12 -1.50 3.65 -14.60
C THR A 12 -2.49 3.98 -15.72
N PRO A 13 -2.34 5.09 -16.47
CA PRO A 13 -3.06 5.26 -17.73
C PRO A 13 -2.20 4.68 -18.84
N ASP A 14 -2.68 3.67 -19.57
CA ASP A 14 -2.27 3.54 -20.96
C ASP A 14 -3.37 2.88 -21.81
N LEU A 15 -3.69 3.57 -22.90
CA LEU A 15 -4.71 3.24 -23.87
C LEU A 15 -4.07 2.33 -24.92
N ALA A 16 -4.34 1.02 -24.88
CA ALA A 16 -4.04 0.14 -26.02
C ALA A 16 -5.01 -1.04 -26.09
N ILE A 17 -5.94 -0.93 -27.05
CA ILE A 17 -6.57 -1.99 -27.86
C ILE A 17 -6.33 -3.43 -27.38
N GLN A 18 -7.35 -4.06 -26.76
CA GLN A 18 -7.38 -5.53 -26.61
C GLN A 18 -8.75 -6.10 -27.00
N SER A 19 -8.68 -7.09 -27.89
CA SER A 19 -9.72 -7.72 -28.69
C SER A 19 -10.81 -8.47 -27.89
N PRO A 20 -12.03 -8.66 -28.45
CA PRO A 20 -13.17 -9.18 -27.69
C PRO A 20 -13.24 -10.70 -27.73
N THR A 21 -12.62 -11.42 -26.78
CA THR A 21 -13.06 -12.80 -26.42
C THR A 21 -12.49 -13.29 -25.08
N LYS A 22 -13.09 -12.86 -23.97
CA LYS A 22 -13.17 -13.68 -22.76
C LYS A 22 -14.37 -13.24 -21.92
N LEU A 23 -15.41 -14.07 -21.88
CA LEU A 23 -16.58 -13.86 -21.03
C LEU A 23 -16.14 -13.82 -19.56
N LYS A 24 -16.22 -12.63 -18.98
CA LYS A 24 -15.84 -12.31 -17.61
C LYS A 24 -16.87 -12.95 -16.66
N ARG A 25 -16.42 -13.76 -15.70
CA ARG A 25 -17.31 -14.49 -14.78
C ARG A 25 -18.09 -13.50 -13.90
N PRO A 26 -19.40 -13.69 -13.65
CA PRO A 26 -20.17 -12.85 -12.74
C PRO A 26 -19.62 -13.02 -11.31
N GLY A 27 -18.84 -12.03 -10.87
CA GLY A 27 -18.03 -12.04 -9.65
C GLY A 27 -16.75 -11.20 -9.79
N GLU A 28 -16.32 -10.95 -11.02
CA GLU A 28 -15.12 -10.16 -11.36
C GLU A 28 -15.46 -8.70 -11.74
N LEU A 29 -16.57 -8.17 -11.23
CA LEU A 29 -16.97 -6.77 -11.43
C LEU A 29 -16.38 -5.83 -10.36
N LEU A 30 -15.91 -6.37 -9.24
CA LEU A 30 -15.16 -5.61 -8.23
C LEU A 30 -13.67 -5.81 -8.45
N GLN A 31 -13.22 -5.48 -9.66
CA GLN A 31 -11.80 -5.33 -9.92
C GLN A 31 -11.40 -3.98 -9.31
N LEU A 32 -11.26 -3.97 -7.99
CA LEU A 32 -10.58 -2.91 -7.24
C LEU A 32 -9.24 -2.72 -7.93
N SER A 33 -9.11 -1.61 -8.66
CA SER A 33 -7.99 -1.27 -9.53
C SER A 33 -6.66 -1.63 -8.87
N SER A 34 -6.07 -2.78 -9.21
CA SER A 34 -4.87 -3.28 -8.54
C SER A 34 -3.81 -2.21 -8.58
N GLY A 35 -3.25 -1.89 -7.42
CA GLY A 35 -2.14 -0.97 -7.38
C GLY A 35 -0.91 -1.57 -7.91
N SER A 36 -0.13 -0.72 -8.58
CA SER A 36 1.28 -0.96 -8.83
C SER A 36 2.05 -1.34 -7.54
N GLY A 37 1.49 -1.12 -6.34
CA GLY A 37 2.15 -1.45 -5.07
C GLY A 37 3.30 -0.50 -4.73
N LEU A 38 3.55 0.50 -5.58
CA LEU A 38 4.68 1.42 -5.45
C LEU A 38 4.60 2.31 -4.22
N GLY A 39 3.40 2.72 -3.79
CA GLY A 39 3.25 3.63 -2.64
C GLY A 39 3.94 3.08 -1.38
N LEU A 40 3.65 1.83 -1.01
CA LEU A 40 4.27 1.19 0.14
C LEU A 40 5.76 0.87 -0.08
N ALA A 41 6.16 0.54 -1.31
CA ALA A 41 7.55 0.32 -1.64
C ALA A 41 8.40 1.60 -1.45
N ILE A 42 7.88 2.75 -1.89
CA ILE A 42 8.50 4.06 -1.72
C ILE A 42 8.58 4.42 -0.24
N VAL A 43 7.49 4.26 0.52
CA VAL A 43 7.48 4.52 1.97
C VAL A 43 8.54 3.68 2.67
N ARG A 44 8.63 2.38 2.36
CA ARG A 44 9.64 1.50 2.93
C ARG A 44 11.05 1.98 2.62
N GLN A 45 11.34 2.33 1.37
CA GLN A 45 12.66 2.83 0.96
C GLN A 45 13.03 4.12 1.69
N ILE A 46 12.10 5.08 1.80
CA ILE A 46 12.34 6.34 2.52
C ILE A 46 12.66 6.05 3.99
N VAL A 47 11.85 5.22 4.64
CA VAL A 47 12.02 4.91 6.07
C VAL A 47 13.33 4.16 6.33
N GLU A 48 13.67 3.17 5.50
CA GLU A 48 14.94 2.43 5.60
C GLU A 48 16.16 3.35 5.37
N ALA A 49 16.08 4.28 4.42
CA ALA A 49 17.14 5.26 4.17
C ALA A 49 17.40 6.18 5.38
N HIS A 50 16.39 6.41 6.21
CA HIS A 50 16.49 7.16 7.47
C HIS A 50 16.77 6.25 8.69
N GLN A 51 17.16 4.98 8.47
CA GLN A 51 17.42 4.00 9.53
C GLN A 51 16.19 3.74 10.44
N GLY A 52 15.00 3.97 9.89
CA GLY A 52 13.73 3.78 10.56
C GLY A 52 13.10 2.40 10.33
N LYS A 53 11.87 2.25 10.81
CA LYS A 53 11.01 1.07 10.61
C LYS A 53 9.58 1.48 10.28
N VAL A 54 8.90 0.70 9.45
CA VAL A 54 7.48 0.92 9.11
C VAL A 54 6.66 -0.35 9.30
N ALA A 55 5.45 -0.21 9.82
CA ALA A 55 4.46 -1.28 9.98
C ALA A 55 3.09 -0.83 9.45
N ALA A 56 2.33 -1.78 8.90
CA ALA A 56 0.95 -1.57 8.45
C ALA A 56 0.03 -2.59 9.11
N ALA A 57 -1.13 -2.14 9.56
CA ALA A 57 -2.16 -2.94 10.20
C ALA A 57 -3.54 -2.38 9.85
N ASN A 58 -4.61 -3.10 10.17
CA ASN A 58 -5.95 -2.52 10.18
C ASN A 58 -6.17 -1.83 11.54
N HIS A 59 -6.80 -0.66 11.52
CA HIS A 59 -7.25 0.03 12.72
C HIS A 59 -8.21 -0.90 13.48
N PRO A 60 -8.02 -1.11 14.79
CA PRO A 60 -8.82 -2.08 15.56
C PRO A 60 -10.32 -1.76 15.55
N ASP A 61 -10.69 -0.49 15.69
CA ASP A 61 -12.10 -0.08 15.76
C ASP A 61 -12.75 0.19 14.39
N THR A 62 -12.04 0.88 13.48
CA THR A 62 -12.62 1.31 12.20
C THR A 62 -12.36 0.32 11.06
N GLY A 63 -11.45 -0.63 11.24
CA GLY A 63 -11.04 -1.59 10.20
C GLY A 63 -10.30 -0.97 9.01
N GLY A 64 -10.07 0.35 9.03
CA GLY A 64 -9.35 1.07 7.98
C GLY A 64 -7.83 0.87 8.04
N ALA A 65 -7.12 1.44 7.08
CA ALA A 65 -5.66 1.40 7.03
C ALA A 65 -5.02 2.13 8.22
N TRP A 66 -4.10 1.47 8.92
CA TRP A 66 -3.26 2.04 9.97
C TRP A 66 -1.79 1.81 9.64
N MET A 67 -0.98 2.86 9.63
CA MET A 67 0.46 2.76 9.42
C MET A 67 1.22 3.40 10.58
N THR A 68 2.34 2.79 10.96
CA THR A 68 3.20 3.29 12.04
C THR A 68 4.63 3.38 11.52
N ILE A 69 5.24 4.54 11.69
CA ILE A 69 6.61 4.84 11.25
C ILE A 69 7.45 5.20 12.48
N PHE A 70 8.60 4.56 12.60
CA PHE A 70 9.60 4.83 13.64
C PHE A 70 10.84 5.42 12.97
N LEU A 71 11.26 6.60 13.42
CA LEU A 71 12.49 7.25 12.94
C LEU A 71 13.40 7.55 14.14
N PRO A 72 14.73 7.36 13.99
CA PRO A 72 15.69 7.85 14.98
C PRO A 72 15.63 9.37 15.09
N ILE A 73 15.58 9.90 16.30
CA ILE A 73 15.79 11.33 16.55
C ILE A 73 17.28 11.56 16.73
N LYS A 74 17.84 12.54 16.01
CA LYS A 74 19.14 13.10 16.39
C LYS A 74 18.91 13.99 17.60
N GLN A 75 19.64 13.76 18.69
CA GLN A 75 19.68 14.75 19.76
C GLN A 75 20.28 16.03 19.17
N PRO A 76 19.63 17.18 19.33
CA PRO A 76 20.24 18.44 18.95
C PRO A 76 21.50 18.64 19.80
N ASP A 77 22.64 18.77 19.13
CA ASP A 77 23.91 19.10 19.75
C ASP A 77 23.85 20.57 20.19
N PHE A 78 23.43 20.81 21.44
CA PHE A 78 23.53 22.13 22.07
C PHE A 78 24.94 22.30 22.65
N LEU A 79 25.91 22.65 21.79
CA LEU A 79 27.24 23.14 22.19
C LEU A 79 27.44 24.55 21.65
#